data_AF-A0A2I0LGB7-F1
#
_entry.id   AF-A0A2I0LGB7-F1
#
_cell.length_a   1.000
_cell.length_b   1.000
_cell.length_c   1.000
_cell.angle_alpha   90.00
_cell.angle_beta   90.00
_cell.angle_gamma   90.00
#
_symmetry.space_group_name_H-M   'P 1'
#
loop_
_entity.id
_entity.type
_entity.pdbx_description
1 polymer ?
#
loop_
_entity_poly.entity_id
_entity_poly.type
_entity_poly.pdbx_seq_one_letter_code
_entity_poly.pdbx_strand_id
1 'polypeptide(L)'
;MRELQTPECMTAVRAGLGSIIPLQLLTTLTPLEMELRTCGLPYINLEFLKAHTMYQVGLMETDQHIEFFWSALELFTQEELCKFIKFACNQERIPFTCPCKDGGPDTAHVPPYPMKIAPPDGAAGSPDSRYIRVETCMFMIKLPQYSSLDIMLEKLRYAIHYREDPLSG
;
A
#
# COMPACT_ATOMS: atom_id res chain seq x y z
N MET A 1 -10.66 22.72 -4.68
CA MET A 1 -10.54 23.93 -5.55
C MET A 1 -11.10 25.20 -4.92
N ARG A 2 -12.12 25.14 -4.04
CA ARG A 2 -12.49 26.29 -3.19
C ARG A 2 -11.45 26.57 -2.09
N GLU A 3 -10.70 25.57 -1.63
CA GLU A 3 -9.68 25.78 -0.57
C GLU A 3 -8.51 26.66 -1.02
N LEU A 4 -8.17 26.66 -2.32
CA LEU A 4 -7.14 27.53 -2.92
C LEU A 4 -7.57 29.00 -2.98
N GLN A 5 -8.85 29.29 -2.75
CA GLN A 5 -9.43 30.64 -2.83
C GLN A 5 -9.45 31.35 -1.48
N THR A 6 -8.94 30.73 -0.41
CA THR A 6 -8.83 31.34 0.92
C THR A 6 -7.37 31.71 1.19
N PRO A 7 -6.95 32.97 0.96
CA PRO A 7 -5.56 33.40 1.09
C PRO A 7 -4.99 33.14 2.48
N GLU A 8 -5.82 33.25 3.52
CA GLU A 8 -5.44 33.06 4.91
C GLU A 8 -5.05 31.60 5.17
N CYS A 9 -5.84 30.63 4.70
CA CYS A 9 -5.54 29.21 4.82
C CYS A 9 -4.24 28.85 4.10
N MET A 10 -4.06 29.35 2.87
CA MET A 10 -2.84 29.09 2.10
C MET A 10 -1.60 29.72 2.73
N THR A 11 -1.74 30.89 3.36
CA THR A 11 -0.65 31.52 4.12
C THR A 11 -0.27 30.68 5.33
N ALA A 12 -1.25 30.16 6.07
CA ALA A 12 -1.00 29.27 7.21
C ALA A 12 -0.34 27.95 6.79
N VAL A 13 -0.80 27.32 5.71
CA VAL A 13 -0.16 26.10 5.13
C VAL A 13 1.28 26.38 4.73
N ARG A 14 1.53 27.50 4.03
CA ARG A 14 2.89 27.90 3.61
C ARG A 14 3.79 28.15 4.82
N ALA A 15 3.29 28.80 5.86
CA ALA A 15 4.05 29.06 7.09
C ALA A 15 4.39 27.75 7.82
N GLY A 16 3.43 26.83 7.95
CA GLY A 16 3.65 25.51 8.55
C GLY A 16 4.63 24.64 7.75
N LEU A 17 4.57 24.70 6.42
CA LEU A 17 5.54 23.98 5.58
C LEU A 17 6.94 24.57 5.70
N GLY A 18 7.04 25.91 5.74
CA GLY A 18 8.29 26.66 5.89
C GLY A 18 8.96 26.52 7.27
N SER A 19 8.24 26.04 8.29
CA SER A 19 8.83 25.78 9.62
C SER A 19 9.57 24.44 9.68
N ILE A 20 9.33 23.54 8.73
CA ILE A 20 9.96 22.21 8.67
C ILE A 20 10.98 22.12 7.54
N ILE A 21 10.65 22.68 6.36
CA ILE A 21 11.50 22.62 5.16
C ILE A 21 11.73 24.05 4.65
N PRO A 22 12.98 24.48 4.36
CA PRO A 22 13.25 25.78 3.75
C PRO A 22 12.45 25.97 2.46
N LEU A 23 11.63 27.03 2.40
CA LEU A 23 10.74 27.28 1.26
C LEU A 23 11.50 27.40 -0.08
N GLN A 24 12.74 27.88 -0.04
CA GLN A 24 13.61 28.00 -1.20
C GLN A 24 13.89 26.64 -1.86
N LEU A 25 14.02 25.57 -1.07
CA LEU A 25 14.18 24.22 -1.61
C LEU A 25 12.91 23.76 -2.30
N LEU A 26 11.74 24.07 -1.73
CA LEU A 26 10.46 23.71 -2.33
C LEU A 26 10.23 24.42 -3.67
N THR A 27 10.73 25.65 -3.82
CA THR A 27 10.66 26.39 -5.09
C THR A 27 11.58 25.85 -6.18
N THR A 28 12.49 24.91 -5.87
CA THR A 28 13.30 24.22 -6.90
C THR A 28 12.52 23.10 -7.59
N LEU A 29 11.43 22.62 -6.98
CA LEU A 29 10.59 21.56 -7.52
C LEU A 29 9.49 22.17 -8.39
N THR A 30 9.22 21.52 -9.52
CA THR A 30 7.98 21.74 -10.27
C THR A 30 6.77 21.25 -9.46
N PRO A 31 5.55 21.75 -9.75
CA PRO A 31 4.34 21.27 -9.09
C PRO A 31 4.16 19.75 -9.19
N LEU A 32 4.53 19.15 -10.33
CA LEU A 32 4.46 17.70 -10.54
C LEU A 32 5.46 16.95 -9.66
N GLU A 33 6.71 17.42 -9.56
CA GLU A 33 7.70 16.78 -8.69
C GLU A 33 7.30 16.86 -7.21
N MET A 34 6.72 17.99 -6.81
CA MET A 34 6.18 18.17 -5.46
C MET A 34 5.02 17.21 -5.18
N GLU A 35 4.08 17.07 -6.13
CA GLU A 35 2.99 16.09 -6.03
C GLU A 35 3.52 14.67 -5.94
N LEU A 36 4.42 14.26 -6.84
CA LEU A 36 4.96 12.90 -6.83
C LEU A 36 5.72 12.59 -5.54
N ARG A 37 6.55 13.52 -5.04
CA ARG A 37 7.29 13.34 -3.78
C ARG A 37 6.39 13.27 -2.55
N THR A 38 5.27 13.98 -2.57
CA THR A 38 4.33 14.04 -1.43
C THR A 38 3.32 12.89 -1.47
N CYS A 39 2.76 12.63 -2.65
CA CYS A 39 1.62 11.75 -2.85
C CYS A 39 2.01 10.38 -3.43
N GLY A 40 3.19 10.22 -4.03
CA GLY A 40 3.57 9.01 -4.76
C GLY A 40 3.04 8.95 -6.19
N LEU A 41 3.31 7.82 -6.87
CA LEU A 41 2.90 7.64 -8.27
C LEU A 41 1.37 7.52 -8.39
N PRO A 42 0.80 8.01 -9.51
CA PRO A 42 -0.64 7.89 -9.78
C PRO A 42 -1.04 6.46 -10.23
N TYR A 43 -0.10 5.52 -10.28
CA TYR A 43 -0.31 4.11 -10.60
C TYR A 43 0.51 3.24 -9.65
N ILE A 44 0.15 1.97 -9.54
CA ILE A 44 0.79 1.01 -8.65
C ILE A 44 1.92 0.29 -9.41
N ASN A 45 3.15 0.52 -8.98
CA ASN A 45 4.30 -0.28 -9.38
C ASN A 45 4.36 -1.56 -8.51
N LEU A 46 3.98 -2.70 -9.09
CA LEU A 46 3.95 -3.98 -8.39
C LEU A 46 5.34 -4.48 -7.98
N GLU A 47 6.36 -4.27 -8.79
CA GLU A 47 7.74 -4.67 -8.45
C GLU A 47 8.21 -3.91 -7.21
N PHE A 48 7.91 -2.61 -7.14
CA PHE A 48 8.20 -1.80 -5.96
C PHE A 48 7.42 -2.33 -4.75
N LEU A 49 6.12 -2.57 -4.89
CA LEU A 49 5.29 -3.08 -3.80
C LEU A 49 5.83 -4.42 -3.27
N LYS A 50 6.11 -5.37 -4.16
CA LYS A 50 6.65 -6.69 -3.84
C LYS A 50 7.98 -6.60 -3.12
N ALA A 51 8.92 -5.81 -3.65
CA ALA A 51 10.24 -5.66 -3.07
C ALA A 51 10.27 -5.01 -1.67
N HIS A 52 9.18 -4.36 -1.25
CA HIS A 52 9.09 -3.70 0.06
C HIS A 52 8.06 -4.36 0.99
N THR A 53 7.41 -5.44 0.55
CA THR A 53 6.45 -6.17 1.38
C THR A 53 7.19 -7.02 2.42
N MET A 54 6.75 -6.95 3.67
CA MET A 54 7.30 -7.77 4.75
C MET A 54 6.42 -9.01 5.00
N TYR A 55 7.04 -10.17 5.09
CA TYR A 55 6.38 -11.41 5.50
C TYR A 55 6.53 -11.61 7.01
N GLN A 56 5.42 -11.80 7.72
CA GLN A 56 5.43 -12.09 9.15
C GLN A 56 5.90 -13.52 9.43
N VAL A 57 6.24 -13.79 10.69
CA VAL A 57 6.84 -15.07 11.14
C VAL A 57 6.04 -16.27 10.60
N GLY A 58 6.77 -17.21 9.97
CA GLY A 58 6.21 -18.43 9.42
C GLY A 58 5.74 -18.33 7.96
N LEU A 59 5.93 -17.18 7.30
CA LEU A 59 5.72 -17.00 5.86
C LEU A 59 7.04 -16.71 5.16
N MET A 60 7.18 -17.26 3.95
CA MET A 60 8.28 -16.97 3.04
C MET A 60 7.74 -16.50 1.69
N GLU A 61 8.51 -15.66 1.00
CA GLU A 61 8.15 -15.20 -0.36
C GLU A 61 7.97 -16.37 -1.35
N THR A 62 8.70 -17.47 -1.12
CA THR A 62 8.67 -18.70 -1.91
C THR A 62 7.51 -19.64 -1.57
N ASP A 63 6.66 -19.30 -0.59
CA ASP A 63 5.51 -20.13 -0.28
C ASP A 63 4.52 -20.08 -1.44
N GLN A 64 3.98 -21.24 -1.84
CA GLN A 64 3.13 -21.35 -3.03
C GLN A 64 1.92 -20.38 -3.02
N HIS A 65 1.27 -20.21 -1.87
CA HIS A 65 0.15 -19.26 -1.74
C HIS A 65 0.59 -17.79 -1.82
N ILE A 66 1.85 -17.47 -1.51
CA ILE A 66 2.41 -16.13 -1.72
C ILE A 66 2.74 -15.90 -3.19
N GLU A 67 3.26 -16.92 -3.89
CA GLU A 67 3.43 -16.87 -5.34
C GLU A 67 2.09 -16.66 -6.05
N PHE A 68 1.03 -17.34 -5.60
CA PHE A 68 -0.33 -17.13 -6.10
C PHE A 68 -0.82 -15.71 -5.85
N PHE A 69 -0.56 -15.14 -4.67
CA PHE A 69 -0.95 -13.79 -4.33
C PHE A 69 -0.33 -12.76 -5.30
N TRP A 70 0.98 -12.84 -5.55
CA TRP A 70 1.64 -11.93 -6.49
C TRP A 70 1.19 -12.15 -7.93
N SER A 71 1.07 -13.42 -8.36
CA SER A 71 0.57 -13.76 -9.70
C SER A 71 -0.86 -13.25 -9.91
N ALA A 72 -1.72 -13.29 -8.89
CA ALA A 72 -3.07 -12.76 -8.97
C ALA A 72 -3.08 -11.23 -9.10
N LEU A 73 -2.20 -10.52 -8.37
CA LEU A 73 -2.05 -9.07 -8.51
C LEU A 73 -1.50 -8.66 -9.88
N GLU A 74 -0.63 -9.46 -10.50
CA GLU A 74 -0.16 -9.23 -11.87
C GLU A 74 -1.30 -9.31 -12.92
N LEU A 75 -2.38 -10.04 -12.62
CA LEU A 75 -3.57 -10.13 -13.45
C LEU A 75 -4.57 -8.98 -13.21
N PHE A 76 -4.32 -8.11 -12.22
CA PHE A 76 -5.18 -6.96 -11.94
C PHE A 76 -4.92 -5.80 -12.89
N THR A 77 -5.98 -5.09 -13.23
CA THR A 77 -5.88 -3.77 -13.83
C THR A 77 -5.33 -2.75 -12.83
N GLN A 78 -4.80 -1.62 -13.31
CA GLN A 78 -4.34 -0.54 -12.42
C GLN A 78 -5.45 -0.02 -11.49
N GLU A 79 -6.71 -0.03 -11.94
CA GLU A 79 -7.85 0.34 -11.09
C GLU A 79 -8.06 -0.66 -9.95
N GLU A 80 -8.00 -1.96 -10.24
CA GLU A 80 -8.08 -3.02 -9.24
C GLU A 80 -6.87 -2.97 -8.27
N LEU A 81 -5.67 -2.66 -8.76
CA LEU A 81 -4.48 -2.46 -7.92
C LEU A 81 -4.64 -1.26 -6.97
N CYS A 82 -5.17 -0.13 -7.45
CA CYS A 82 -5.48 1.01 -6.58
C CYS A 82 -6.52 0.65 -5.52
N LYS A 83 -7.57 -0.10 -5.90
CA LYS A 83 -8.58 -0.61 -4.95
C LYS A 83 -7.96 -1.57 -3.94
N PHE A 84 -7.04 -2.42 -4.37
CA PHE A 84 -6.29 -3.32 -3.49
C PHE A 84 -5.46 -2.55 -2.46
N ILE A 85 -4.68 -1.54 -2.88
CA ILE A 85 -3.91 -0.70 -1.94
C ILE A 85 -4.83 0.04 -0.98
N LYS A 86 -5.99 0.50 -1.45
CA LYS A 86 -7.00 1.12 -0.58
C LYS A 86 -7.57 0.12 0.43
N PHE A 87 -7.80 -1.12 0.03
CA PHE A 87 -8.27 -2.19 0.91
C PHE A 87 -7.20 -2.57 1.94
N ALA A 88 -6.00 -2.91 1.50
CA ALA A 88 -4.92 -3.43 2.35
C ALA A 88 -4.29 -2.38 3.26
N CYS A 89 -4.11 -1.16 2.75
CA CYS A 89 -3.29 -0.13 3.38
C CYS A 89 -4.05 1.18 3.64
N ASN A 90 -5.32 1.30 3.23
CA ASN A 90 -6.11 2.54 3.27
C ASN A 90 -5.43 3.73 2.55
N GLN A 91 -4.57 3.46 1.57
CA GLN A 91 -3.87 4.47 0.79
C GLN A 91 -4.40 4.53 -0.64
N GLU A 92 -4.20 5.66 -1.31
CA GLU A 92 -4.60 5.86 -2.71
C GLU A 92 -3.42 5.70 -3.68
N ARG A 93 -2.20 5.89 -3.18
CA ARG A 93 -0.96 5.87 -3.96
C ARG A 93 0.16 5.26 -3.11
N ILE A 94 1.18 4.74 -3.78
CA ILE A 94 2.39 4.24 -3.14
C ILE A 94 3.59 5.14 -3.47
N PRO A 95 4.59 5.23 -2.56
CA PRO A 95 5.85 5.89 -2.86
C PRO A 95 6.51 5.27 -4.09
N PHE A 96 7.30 6.07 -4.80
CA PHE A 96 8.04 5.61 -5.99
C PHE A 96 9.55 5.53 -5.77
N THR A 97 10.00 6.02 -4.62
CA THR A 97 11.39 5.96 -4.16
C THR A 97 11.40 5.29 -2.80
N CYS A 98 12.28 4.29 -2.61
CA CYS A 98 12.69 3.81 -1.30
C CYS A 98 14.15 4.23 -1.14
N PRO A 99 14.45 5.21 -0.28
CA PRO A 99 15.83 5.63 -0.01
C PRO A 99 16.75 4.44 0.34
N CYS A 100 16.17 3.42 0.97
CA CYS A 100 16.67 2.07 1.26
C CYS A 100 17.56 1.46 0.16
N LYS A 101 17.26 1.69 -1.13
CA LYS A 101 17.96 1.07 -2.27
C LYS A 101 19.08 1.91 -2.89
N ASP A 102 19.14 3.21 -2.61
CA ASP A 102 20.08 4.13 -3.28
C ASP A 102 21.43 4.28 -2.54
N GLY A 103 21.63 3.54 -1.44
CA GLY A 103 22.95 3.37 -0.77
C GLY A 103 23.62 4.64 -0.23
N GLY A 104 22.94 5.79 -0.27
CA GLY A 104 23.48 7.05 0.24
C GLY A 104 23.45 7.12 1.78
N PRO A 105 24.43 7.78 2.43
CA PRO A 105 24.49 7.90 3.89
C PRO A 105 23.28 8.60 4.54
N ASP A 106 22.46 9.31 3.75
CA ASP A 106 21.21 9.97 4.19
C ASP A 106 19.95 9.07 4.10
N THR A 107 20.07 7.82 3.67
CA THR A 107 18.91 6.98 3.33
C THR A 107 18.41 6.09 4.46
N ALA A 108 19.04 6.16 5.64
CA ALA A 108 18.83 5.27 6.78
C ALA A 108 17.45 5.39 7.49
N HIS A 109 16.59 6.32 7.08
CA HIS A 109 15.41 6.70 7.88
C HIS A 109 14.04 6.58 7.20
N VAL A 110 13.95 6.09 5.96
CA VAL A 110 12.64 5.82 5.36
C VAL A 110 12.31 4.34 5.51
N PRO A 111 11.34 3.97 6.37
CA PRO A 111 10.92 2.59 6.48
C PRO A 111 10.41 2.12 5.11
N PRO A 112 10.74 0.88 4.69
CA PRO A 112 10.15 0.30 3.48
C PRO A 112 8.63 0.39 3.58
N TYR A 113 7.97 0.54 2.44
CA TYR A 113 6.52 0.65 2.36
C TYR A 113 5.85 -0.39 3.27
N PRO A 114 4.98 0.00 4.22
CA PRO A 114 4.75 -0.78 5.43
C PRO A 114 3.89 -2.03 5.25
N MET A 115 3.56 -2.42 4.01
CA MET A 115 2.67 -3.56 3.75
C MET A 115 3.26 -4.86 4.29
N LYS A 116 2.46 -5.58 5.07
CA LYS A 116 2.80 -6.85 5.71
C LYS A 116 1.83 -7.93 5.28
N ILE A 117 2.33 -9.14 5.05
CA ILE A 117 1.50 -10.34 4.88
C ILE A 117 1.73 -11.24 6.09
N ALA A 118 0.64 -11.70 6.67
CA ALA A 118 0.62 -12.53 7.86
C ALA A 118 -0.28 -13.76 7.67
N PRO A 119 -0.03 -14.85 8.42
CA PRO A 119 -0.93 -16.00 8.43
C PRO A 119 -2.37 -15.60 8.80
N PRO A 120 -3.37 -16.38 8.36
CA PRO A 120 -4.76 -16.11 8.69
C PRO A 120 -5.01 -16.31 10.19
N ASP A 121 -6.04 -15.65 10.72
CA ASP A 121 -6.46 -15.87 12.11
C ASP A 121 -7.19 -17.22 12.23
N GLY A 122 -6.67 -18.12 13.08
CA GLY A 122 -7.25 -19.45 13.30
C GLY A 122 -6.98 -20.47 12.17
N ALA A 123 -7.11 -21.76 12.49
CA ALA A 123 -6.81 -22.87 11.57
C ALA A 123 -8.02 -23.76 11.26
N ALA A 124 -9.23 -23.39 11.68
CA ALA A 124 -10.42 -24.20 11.48
C ALA A 124 -10.98 -24.04 10.05
N GLY A 125 -11.38 -25.16 9.44
CA GLY A 125 -12.00 -25.20 8.12
C GLY A 125 -11.02 -25.07 6.95
N SER A 126 -11.57 -25.17 5.74
CA SER A 126 -10.80 -25.04 4.49
C SER A 126 -10.26 -23.61 4.34
N PRO A 127 -8.99 -23.42 3.92
CA PRO A 127 -8.47 -22.09 3.58
C PRO A 127 -9.31 -21.42 2.48
N ASP A 128 -9.80 -22.20 1.52
CA ASP A 128 -10.52 -21.72 0.34
C ASP A 128 -11.88 -21.09 0.65
N SER A 129 -12.48 -21.44 1.80
CA SER A 129 -13.72 -20.82 2.25
C SER A 129 -13.50 -19.54 3.08
N ARG A 130 -12.26 -19.21 3.44
CA ARG A 130 -11.97 -18.04 4.29
C ARG A 130 -11.83 -16.77 3.48
N TYR A 131 -12.25 -15.65 4.06
CA TYR A 131 -12.03 -14.32 3.50
C TYR A 131 -10.66 -13.77 3.89
N ILE A 132 -10.13 -12.89 3.04
CA ILE A 132 -8.94 -12.10 3.35
C ILE A 132 -9.34 -11.03 4.36
N ARG A 133 -8.63 -10.95 5.49
CA ARG A 133 -8.82 -9.91 6.50
C ARG A 133 -7.65 -8.94 6.44
N VAL A 134 -7.92 -7.67 6.74
CA VAL A 134 -6.88 -6.62 6.78
C VAL A 134 -6.95 -5.87 8.09
N GLU A 135 -5.79 -5.56 8.64
CA GLU A 135 -5.60 -4.67 9.78
C GLU A 135 -4.92 -3.41 9.26
N THR A 136 -5.73 -2.50 8.71
CA THR A 136 -5.24 -1.31 8.00
C THR A 136 -4.37 -0.41 8.86
N CYS A 137 -4.64 -0.31 10.17
CA CYS A 137 -3.79 0.41 11.13
C CYS A 137 -2.35 -0.14 11.21
N MET A 138 -2.17 -1.42 10.90
CA MET A 138 -0.88 -2.12 10.91
C MET A 138 -0.36 -2.42 9.51
N PHE A 139 -1.08 -2.00 8.47
CA PHE A 139 -0.82 -2.31 7.06
C PHE A 139 -0.68 -3.82 6.80
N MET A 140 -1.47 -4.63 7.50
CA MET A 140 -1.30 -6.09 7.52
C MET A 140 -2.44 -6.81 6.84
N ILE A 141 -2.10 -7.73 5.94
CA ILE A 141 -3.01 -8.64 5.24
C ILE A 141 -2.91 -10.01 5.90
N LYS A 142 -4.03 -10.53 6.40
CA LYS A 142 -4.18 -11.89 6.90
C LYS A 142 -4.59 -12.77 5.73
N LEU A 143 -3.64 -13.49 5.16
CA LEU A 143 -3.83 -14.20 3.90
C LEU A 143 -4.05 -15.70 4.14
N PRO A 144 -5.22 -16.27 3.84
CA PRO A 144 -5.40 -17.72 3.85
C PRO A 144 -4.50 -18.42 2.82
N GLN A 145 -4.05 -19.63 3.16
CA GLN A 145 -3.24 -20.47 2.27
C GLN A 145 -4.13 -21.13 1.20
N TYR A 146 -4.63 -20.34 0.26
CA TYR A 146 -5.53 -20.81 -0.80
C TYR A 146 -4.86 -21.89 -1.66
N SER A 147 -5.66 -22.89 -2.06
CA SER A 147 -5.16 -24.09 -2.75
C SER A 147 -4.81 -23.87 -4.23
N SER A 148 -5.28 -22.77 -4.84
CA SER A 148 -5.01 -22.45 -6.25
C SER A 148 -4.96 -20.94 -6.53
N LEU A 149 -4.34 -20.58 -7.66
CA LEU A 149 -4.33 -19.22 -8.19
C LEU A 149 -5.75 -18.70 -8.48
N ASP A 150 -6.63 -19.54 -9.02
CA ASP A 150 -8.00 -19.14 -9.35
C ASP A 150 -8.78 -18.71 -8.10
N ILE A 151 -8.65 -19.48 -7.01
CA ILE A 151 -9.29 -19.15 -5.73
C ILE A 151 -8.68 -17.88 -5.14
N MET A 152 -7.35 -17.74 -5.17
CA MET A 152 -6.68 -16.52 -4.73
C MET A 152 -7.20 -15.28 -5.48
N LEU A 153 -7.29 -15.38 -6.81
CA LEU A 153 -7.78 -14.30 -7.67
C LEU A 153 -9.23 -13.94 -7.37
N GLU A 154 -10.10 -14.94 -7.23
CA GLU A 154 -11.50 -14.77 -6.86
C GLU A 154 -11.62 -14.06 -5.51
N LYS A 155 -10.88 -14.51 -4.49
CA LYS A 155 -10.95 -13.96 -3.13
C LYS A 155 -10.37 -12.56 -3.03
N LEU A 156 -9.28 -12.25 -3.73
CA LEU A 156 -8.75 -10.90 -3.82
C LEU A 156 -9.74 -9.94 -4.49
N ARG A 157 -10.34 -10.35 -5.62
CA ARG A 157 -11.39 -9.55 -6.29
C ARG A 157 -12.59 -9.34 -5.38
N TYR A 158 -13.04 -10.40 -4.70
CA TYR A 158 -14.12 -10.27 -3.73
C TYR A 158 -13.79 -9.20 -2.68
N ALA A 159 -12.62 -9.29 -2.06
CA ALA A 159 -12.20 -8.38 -0.99
C ALA A 159 -12.13 -6.90 -1.43
N ILE A 160 -11.68 -6.61 -2.66
CA ILE A 160 -11.56 -5.21 -3.13
C ILE A 160 -12.87 -4.61 -3.64
N HIS A 161 -13.87 -5.45 -3.94
CA HIS A 161 -15.18 -5.02 -4.47
C HIS A 161 -16.30 -5.05 -3.43
N TYR A 162 -16.25 -5.97 -2.48
CA TYR A 162 -17.30 -6.20 -1.49
C TYR A 162 -16.76 -5.94 -0.10
N ARG A 163 -17.11 -4.76 0.44
CA ARG A 163 -16.84 -4.40 1.83
C ARG A 163 -17.89 -5.02 2.75
N GLU A 164 -17.85 -6.33 2.92
CA GLU A 164 -18.46 -6.93 4.11
C GLU A 164 -17.41 -6.88 5.21
N ASP A 165 -17.62 -6.05 6.23
CA ASP A 165 -16.82 -6.11 7.44
C ASP A 165 -17.19 -7.40 8.18
N PRO A 166 -16.26 -8.37 8.35
CA PRO A 166 -16.55 -9.63 9.03
C PRO A 166 -16.85 -9.47 10.53
N LEU A 167 -16.70 -8.26 11.08
CA LEU A 167 -17.15 -7.90 12.43
C LEU A 167 -18.56 -7.29 12.47
N SER A 168 -19.16 -6.99 11.32
CA SER A 168 -20.54 -6.49 11.17
C SER A 168 -21.57 -7.63 11.20
N GLY A 169 -21.41 -8.55 12.14
CA GLY A 169 -22.47 -9.50 12.53
C GLY A 169 -23.66 -8.79 13.17
#